data_AF-A0A257NKZ6-F1
#
_entry.id   AF-A0A257NKZ6-F1
#
_cell.length_a   1.000
_cell.length_b   1.000
_cell.length_c   1.000
_cell.angle_alpha   90.00
_cell.angle_beta   90.00
_cell.angle_gamma   90.00
#
_symmetry.space_group_name_H-M   'P 1'
#
loop_
_entity.id
_entity.type
_entity.pdbx_description
1 polymer ?
#
loop_
_entity_poly.entity_id
_entity_poly.type
_entity_poly.pdbx_seq_one_letter_code
_entity_poly.pdbx_strand_id
1 'polypeptide(L)'
;MSGTQSVSFTDAQKVDIRRFCGYPAYGASITSFNNWRFFQAYGTLEYRLNNLAPAEIAVVLQYISTLATLEATIPPTSENLDTNSAATWIHNNNEISDRIGLLDGWRRRLCGFLGVSPGPSLHGIGISLVV
;
A
#
# COMPACT_ATOMS: atom_id res chain seq x y z
N MET A 1 -13.03 -16.21 -24.02
CA MET A 1 -13.61 -15.43 -22.90
C MET A 1 -13.10 -14.01 -23.04
N SER A 2 -13.93 -13.08 -23.54
CA SER A 2 -13.52 -11.68 -23.70
C SER A 2 -13.55 -11.03 -22.32
N GLY A 3 -12.40 -10.97 -21.65
CA GLY A 3 -12.28 -10.32 -20.35
C GLY A 3 -12.45 -8.81 -20.52
N THR A 4 -13.55 -8.27 -20.00
CA THR A 4 -13.77 -6.83 -19.93
C THR A 4 -12.64 -6.23 -19.09
N GLN A 5 -11.71 -5.51 -19.72
CA GLN A 5 -10.66 -4.82 -18.99
C GLN A 5 -11.27 -3.67 -18.20
N SER A 6 -10.89 -3.55 -16.92
CA SER A 6 -11.32 -2.47 -16.05
C SER A 6 -10.90 -1.12 -16.64
N VAL A 7 -11.87 -0.23 -16.89
CA VAL A 7 -11.61 1.10 -17.48
C VAL A 7 -11.34 2.19 -16.43
N SER A 8 -11.57 1.91 -15.15
CA SER A 8 -11.34 2.86 -14.05
C SER A 8 -11.28 2.13 -12.69
N PHE A 9 -10.61 2.74 -11.70
CA PHE A 9 -10.63 2.26 -10.31
C PHE A 9 -11.91 2.66 -9.57
N THR A 10 -12.38 1.78 -8.68
CA THR A 10 -13.40 2.13 -7.68
C THR A 10 -12.82 3.04 -6.59
N ASP A 11 -13.68 3.71 -5.82
CA ASP A 11 -13.22 4.57 -4.73
C ASP A 11 -12.43 3.80 -3.67
N ALA A 12 -12.86 2.57 -3.35
CA ALA A 12 -12.14 1.68 -2.43
C ALA A 12 -10.74 1.34 -2.96
N GLN A 13 -10.61 1.02 -4.25
CA GLN A 13 -9.31 0.74 -4.86
C GLN A 13 -8.40 1.98 -4.85
N LYS A 14 -8.95 3.17 -5.10
CA LYS A 14 -8.17 4.43 -5.01
C LYS A 14 -7.68 4.67 -3.58
N VAL A 15 -8.48 4.34 -2.56
CA VAL A 15 -8.06 4.42 -1.15
C VAL A 15 -6.92 3.44 -0.86
N ASP A 16 -7.04 2.19 -1.30
CA ASP A 16 -5.98 1.18 -1.10
C ASP A 16 -4.67 1.58 -1.79
N ILE A 17 -4.73 2.07 -3.02
CA ILE A 17 -3.54 2.50 -3.76
C ILE A 17 -2.81 3.61 -2.98
N ARG A 18 -3.54 4.63 -2.49
CA ARG A 18 -2.94 5.72 -1.70
C ARG A 18 -2.28 5.20 -0.43
N ARG A 19 -3.00 4.38 0.33
CA ARG A 19 -2.52 3.81 1.60
C ARG A 19 -1.27 2.94 1.39
N PHE A 20 -1.27 2.09 0.37
CA PHE A 20 -0.11 1.27 0.04
C PHE A 20 1.06 2.09 -0.50
N CYS A 21 0.80 3.14 -1.27
CA CYS A 21 1.85 4.09 -1.67
C CYS A 21 2.34 4.97 -0.52
N GLY A 22 1.70 4.87 0.65
CA GLY A 22 2.12 5.50 1.88
C GLY A 22 1.60 6.93 2.08
N TYR A 23 0.60 7.32 1.30
CA TYR A 23 -0.04 8.62 1.36
C TYR A 23 -1.22 8.62 2.36
N PRO A 24 -1.45 9.74 3.06
CA PRO A 24 -2.56 9.86 4.00
C PRO A 24 -3.93 9.82 3.30
N ALA A 25 -4.99 9.60 4.09
CA ALA A 25 -6.36 9.57 3.59
C ALA A 25 -6.73 10.86 2.84
N TYR A 26 -7.43 10.71 1.71
CA TYR A 26 -7.81 11.81 0.81
C TYR A 26 -8.88 12.74 1.43
N GLY A 27 -9.87 12.18 2.15
CA GLY A 27 -10.97 12.92 2.79
C GLY A 27 -12.13 13.27 1.85
N ALA A 28 -13.31 13.60 2.37
CA ALA A 28 -14.52 13.81 1.55
C ALA A 28 -14.69 15.24 0.97
N SER A 29 -13.85 16.21 1.34
CA SER A 29 -14.05 17.63 1.01
C SER A 29 -12.74 18.41 0.78
N ILE A 30 -12.82 19.47 -0.03
CA ILE A 30 -11.73 20.39 -0.39
C ILE A 30 -11.33 21.31 0.77
N THR A 31 -12.07 21.30 1.88
CA THR A 31 -12.06 22.34 2.92
C THR A 31 -11.00 22.22 4.01
N SER A 32 -10.11 21.23 3.98
CA SER A 32 -9.08 21.08 5.02
C SER A 32 -7.84 21.93 4.71
N PHE A 33 -7.44 22.78 5.66
CA PHE A 33 -6.29 23.69 5.56
C PHE A 33 -4.91 22.99 5.55
N ASN A 34 -4.84 21.70 5.93
CA ASN A 34 -3.66 20.84 5.81
C ASN A 34 -3.78 19.93 4.58
N ASN A 35 -4.22 20.48 3.45
CA ASN A 35 -4.54 19.68 2.27
C ASN A 35 -3.25 19.18 1.59
N TRP A 36 -3.08 17.87 1.51
CA TRP A 36 -1.94 17.22 0.87
C TRP A 36 -1.81 17.59 -0.63
N ARG A 37 -2.83 18.21 -1.25
CA ARG A 37 -2.83 18.66 -2.65
C ARG A 37 -1.71 19.66 -2.98
N PHE A 38 -1.12 20.29 -1.97
CA PHE A 38 0.06 21.16 -2.13
C PHE A 38 1.38 20.38 -2.30
N PHE A 39 1.38 19.06 -2.06
CA PHE A 39 2.52 18.20 -2.35
C PHE A 39 2.42 17.68 -3.79
N GLN A 40 3.35 18.10 -4.65
CA GLN A 40 3.41 17.71 -6.07
C GLN A 40 3.29 16.19 -6.29
N ALA A 41 3.85 15.39 -5.39
CA ALA A 41 3.82 13.92 -5.46
C ALA A 41 2.40 13.34 -5.37
N TYR A 42 1.55 13.90 -4.52
CA TYR A 42 0.17 13.42 -4.34
C TYR A 42 -0.73 13.93 -5.48
N GLY A 43 -0.55 15.17 -5.94
CA GLY A 43 -1.20 15.63 -7.18
C GLY A 43 -0.87 14.74 -8.39
N THR A 44 0.38 14.27 -8.49
CA THR A 44 0.82 13.32 -9.52
C THR A 44 0.11 11.98 -9.37
N LEU A 45 0.01 11.44 -8.15
CA LEU A 45 -0.73 10.20 -7.89
C LEU A 45 -2.20 10.31 -8.30
N GLU A 46 -2.89 11.37 -7.91
CA GLU A 46 -4.30 11.57 -8.28
C GLU A 46 -4.49 11.70 -9.78
N TYR A 47 -3.58 12.41 -10.46
CA TYR A 47 -3.60 12.48 -11.91
C TYR A 47 -3.48 11.08 -12.52
N ARG A 48 -2.53 10.26 -12.07
CA ARG A 48 -2.36 8.87 -12.54
C ARG A 48 -3.60 8.03 -12.28
N LEU A 49 -4.14 8.05 -11.07
CA LEU A 49 -5.33 7.27 -10.69
C LEU A 49 -6.56 7.53 -11.59
N ASN A 50 -6.62 8.69 -12.25
CA ASN A 50 -7.71 9.06 -13.15
C ASN A 50 -7.35 8.96 -14.64
N ASN A 51 -6.09 8.68 -15.00
CA ASN A 51 -5.60 8.73 -16.40
C ASN A 51 -4.78 7.49 -16.84
N LEU A 52 -4.67 6.44 -16.04
CA LEU A 52 -4.00 5.20 -16.46
C LEU A 52 -4.76 4.50 -17.60
N ALA A 53 -4.00 3.86 -18.49
CA ALA A 53 -4.58 3.00 -19.51
C ALA A 53 -5.20 1.74 -18.88
N PRO A 54 -6.21 1.11 -19.50
CA PRO A 54 -6.86 -0.08 -18.95
C PRO A 54 -5.91 -1.24 -18.61
N ALA A 55 -4.86 -1.45 -19.41
CA ALA A 55 -3.85 -2.46 -19.13
C ALA A 55 -3.02 -2.14 -17.87
N GLU A 56 -2.70 -0.86 -17.63
CA GLU A 56 -1.99 -0.42 -16.43
C GLU A 56 -2.88 -0.55 -15.20
N ILE A 57 -4.18 -0.24 -15.33
CA ILE A 57 -5.18 -0.47 -14.29
C ILE A 57 -5.16 -1.94 -13.87
N ALA A 58 -5.19 -2.88 -14.82
CA ALA A 58 -5.14 -4.32 -14.51
C ALA A 58 -3.89 -4.71 -13.71
N VAL A 59 -2.72 -4.13 -14.05
CA VAL A 59 -1.47 -4.36 -13.30
C VAL A 59 -1.57 -3.80 -11.87
N VAL A 60 -2.11 -2.60 -11.69
CA VAL A 60 -2.30 -2.00 -10.35
C VAL A 60 -3.27 -2.84 -9.50
N LEU A 61 -4.33 -3.38 -10.11
CA LEU A 61 -5.26 -4.29 -9.41
C LEU A 61 -4.56 -5.55 -8.90
N GLN A 62 -3.64 -6.11 -9.68
CA GLN A 62 -2.81 -7.24 -9.25
C GLN A 62 -1.90 -6.86 -8.07
N TYR A 63 -1.30 -5.66 -8.11
CA TYR A 63 -0.49 -5.15 -7.00
C TYR A 63 -1.28 -5.03 -5.71
N ILE A 64 -2.43 -4.34 -5.72
CA ILE A 64 -3.22 -4.13 -4.50
C ILE A 64 -3.81 -5.43 -3.94
N SER A 65 -4.15 -6.40 -4.81
CA SER A 65 -4.56 -7.74 -4.37
C SER A 65 -3.43 -8.50 -3.66
N THR A 66 -2.22 -8.45 -4.22
CA THR A 66 -1.03 -9.06 -3.63
C THR A 66 -0.70 -8.41 -2.28
N LEU A 67 -0.73 -7.07 -2.23
CA LEU A 67 -0.47 -6.29 -1.03
C LEU A 67 -1.48 -6.56 0.08
N ALA A 68 -2.77 -6.65 -0.23
CA ALA A 68 -3.81 -7.00 0.73
C ALA A 68 -3.60 -8.41 1.32
N THR A 69 -3.15 -9.36 0.49
CA THR A 69 -2.83 -10.71 0.95
C THR A 69 -1.62 -10.70 1.90
N LEU A 70 -0.55 -10.00 1.54
CA LEU A 70 0.65 -9.89 2.39
C LEU A 70 0.33 -9.26 3.75
N GLU A 71 -0.43 -8.15 3.74
CA GLU A 71 -0.84 -7.45 4.95
C GLU A 71 -1.71 -8.33 5.86
N ALA A 72 -2.66 -9.07 5.30
CA ALA A 72 -3.55 -9.95 6.06
C ALA A 72 -2.81 -11.07 6.81
N THR A 73 -1.59 -11.44 6.39
CA THR A 73 -0.77 -12.44 7.09
C THR A 73 -0.06 -11.92 8.32
N ILE A 74 0.04 -10.60 8.51
CA ILE A 74 0.80 -10.00 9.62
C ILE A 74 0.06 -10.19 10.95
N PRO A 75 -1.23 -9.81 11.11
CA PRO A 75 -1.91 -9.94 12.40
C PRO A 75 -1.94 -11.37 12.96
N PRO A 76 -2.22 -12.44 12.19
CA PRO A 76 -2.19 -13.81 12.72
C PRO A 76 -0.82 -14.25 13.25
N THR A 77 0.27 -13.61 12.82
CA THR A 77 1.62 -13.91 13.35
C THR A 77 1.71 -13.57 14.85
N SER A 78 0.82 -12.71 15.38
CA SER A 78 0.80 -12.37 16.82
C SER A 78 0.48 -13.56 17.73
N GLU A 79 -0.21 -14.59 17.23
CA GLU A 79 -0.62 -15.76 18.02
C GLU A 79 0.56 -16.57 18.56
N ASN A 80 1.74 -16.45 17.95
CA ASN A 80 2.93 -17.22 18.30
C ASN A 80 4.02 -16.39 18.98
N LEU A 81 3.75 -15.12 19.33
CA LEU A 81 4.74 -14.20 19.91
C LEU A 81 5.32 -14.68 21.25
N ASP A 82 4.51 -15.39 22.06
CA ASP A 82 4.90 -15.83 23.39
C ASP A 82 5.63 -17.19 23.39
N THR A 83 5.75 -17.86 22.23
CA THR A 83 6.28 -19.23 22.14
C THR A 83 7.53 -19.29 21.26
N ASN A 84 8.70 -19.25 21.89
CA ASN A 84 10.00 -19.37 21.20
C ASN A 84 10.27 -20.81 20.68
N SER A 85 9.74 -21.83 21.35
CA SER A 85 9.81 -23.22 20.89
C SER A 85 8.64 -24.04 21.44
N ALA A 86 8.14 -24.96 20.62
CA ALA A 86 7.15 -25.96 21.00
C ALA A 86 7.56 -27.33 20.43
N ALA A 87 7.93 -28.26 21.30
CA ALA A 87 8.48 -29.57 20.93
C ALA A 87 9.67 -29.45 19.95
N THR A 88 9.62 -30.10 18.78
CA THR A 88 10.67 -30.03 17.75
C THR A 88 10.57 -28.78 16.86
N TRP A 89 9.55 -27.94 17.05
CA TRP A 89 9.34 -26.73 16.24
C TRP A 89 10.08 -25.53 16.85
N ILE A 90 10.85 -24.83 16.01
CA ILE A 90 11.60 -23.63 16.35
C ILE A 90 10.94 -22.46 15.62
N HIS A 91 10.54 -21.44 16.36
CA HIS A 91 9.93 -20.24 15.80
C HIS A 91 10.96 -19.39 15.04
N ASN A 92 10.57 -18.77 13.92
CA ASN A 92 11.39 -17.75 13.27
C ASN A 92 11.20 -16.42 14.01
N ASN A 93 12.14 -16.08 14.89
CA ASN A 93 12.13 -14.84 15.66
C ASN A 93 12.09 -13.56 14.80
N ASN A 94 12.42 -13.66 13.51
CA ASN A 94 12.38 -12.53 12.57
C ASN A 94 11.11 -12.51 11.70
N GLU A 95 10.16 -13.44 11.88
CA GLU A 95 9.03 -13.63 10.98
C GLU A 95 8.23 -12.34 10.73
N ILE A 96 7.92 -11.59 11.79
CA ILE A 96 7.18 -10.33 11.67
C ILE A 96 8.00 -9.30 10.88
N SER A 97 9.29 -9.17 11.18
CA SER A 97 10.19 -8.25 10.49
C SER A 97 10.31 -8.60 9.00
N ASP A 98 10.45 -9.89 8.69
CA ASP A 98 10.55 -10.38 7.31
C ASP A 98 9.26 -10.13 6.52
N ARG A 99 8.09 -10.35 7.14
CA ARG A 99 6.77 -10.09 6.53
C ARG A 99 6.54 -8.60 6.28
N ILE A 100 6.87 -7.73 7.24
CA ILE A 100 6.80 -6.27 7.07
C ILE A 100 7.76 -5.82 5.98
N GLY A 101 9.00 -6.31 5.96
CA GLY A 101 9.98 -5.99 4.94
C GLY A 101 9.53 -6.41 3.54
N LEU A 102 8.90 -7.58 3.40
CA LEU A 102 8.31 -8.04 2.16
C LEU A 102 7.16 -7.12 1.72
N LEU A 103 6.23 -6.78 2.62
CA LEU A 103 5.13 -5.86 2.35
C LEU A 103 5.65 -4.49 1.86
N ASP A 104 6.61 -3.89 2.57
CA ASP A 104 7.17 -2.59 2.21
C ASP A 104 7.95 -2.63 0.89
N GLY A 105 8.63 -3.74 0.58
CA GLY A 105 9.25 -3.97 -0.72
C GLY A 105 8.23 -3.93 -1.86
N TRP A 106 7.08 -4.59 -1.70
CA TRP A 106 5.99 -4.56 -2.68
C TRP A 106 5.33 -3.18 -2.79
N ARG A 107 5.14 -2.47 -1.67
CA ARG A 107 4.62 -1.09 -1.65
C ARG A 107 5.52 -0.15 -2.47
N ARG A 108 6.84 -0.25 -2.31
CA ARG A 108 7.81 0.53 -3.10
C ARG A 108 7.79 0.18 -4.59
N ARG A 109 7.57 -1.09 -4.95
CA ARG A 109 7.40 -1.50 -6.36
C ARG A 109 6.15 -0.89 -6.99
N LEU A 110 5.04 -0.82 -6.23
CA LEU A 110 3.83 -0.12 -6.69
C LEU A 110 4.10 1.38 -6.93
N CYS A 111 4.78 2.06 -5.99
CA CYS A 111 5.19 3.46 -6.19
C CYS A 111 6.04 3.64 -7.44
N GLY A 112 7.02 2.74 -7.66
CA GLY A 112 7.88 2.73 -8.83
C GLY A 112 7.10 2.53 -10.13
N PHE A 113 6.13 1.62 -10.16
CA PHE A 113 5.26 1.39 -11.31
C PHE A 113 4.40 2.62 -11.64
N LEU A 114 3.83 3.27 -10.61
CA LEU A 114 3.02 4.48 -10.76
C LEU A 114 3.85 5.73 -11.08
N GLY A 115 5.19 5.66 -10.97
CA GLY A 115 6.10 6.78 -11.18
C GLY A 115 5.92 7.89 -10.15
N VAL A 116 5.55 7.53 -8.91
CA VAL A 116 5.39 8.46 -7.79
C VAL A 116 6.42 8.16 -6.71
N SER A 117 6.90 9.21 -6.04
CA SER A 117 7.73 9.02 -4.86
C SER A 117 6.96 8.26 -3.78
N PRO A 118 7.61 7.44 -2.94
CA PRO A 118 6.98 6.88 -1.75
C PRO A 118 6.42 7.97 -0.85
N GLY A 119 5.25 7.72 -0.27
CA GLY A 119 4.64 8.62 0.69
C GLY A 119 5.36 8.62 2.04
N PRO A 120 4.98 9.55 2.93
CA PRO A 120 5.60 9.74 4.26
C PRO A 120 5.67 8.49 5.12
N SER A 121 4.63 7.63 5.06
CA SER A 121 4.60 6.39 5.85
C SER A 121 5.54 5.29 5.32
N LEU A 122 6.24 5.54 4.21
CA LEU A 122 7.32 4.70 3.69
C LEU A 122 8.71 5.31 3.96
N HIS A 123 8.80 6.49 4.58
CA HIS A 123 10.04 7.14 4.97
C HIS A 123 10.39 6.81 6.44
N GLY A 124 10.88 5.59 6.69
CA GLY A 124 11.41 5.17 8.00
C GLY A 124 10.47 4.28 8.84
N ILE A 125 10.92 3.86 10.02
CA ILE A 125 10.27 2.89 10.92
C ILE A 125 9.20 3.56 11.82
N GLY A 126 8.60 4.68 11.39
CA GLY A 126 7.73 5.49 12.26
C GLY A 126 6.57 6.15 11.52
N ILE A 127 5.60 6.66 12.30
CA ILE A 127 4.49 7.44 11.77
C ILE A 127 4.99 8.87 11.49
N SER A 128 5.24 9.16 10.22
CA SER A 128 5.56 10.51 9.76
C SER A 128 4.27 11.27 9.47
N LEU A 129 4.01 12.34 10.23
CA LEU A 129 2.96 13.29 9.91
C LEU A 129 3.46 14.25 8.85
N VAL A 130 2.62 14.49 7.84
CA VAL A 130 2.78 15.63 6.95
C VAL A 130 1.89 16.73 7.49
N VAL A 131 2.52 17.80 7.97
CA VAL A 131 1.86 19.01 8.49
C VAL A 131 2.06 20.14 7.49
#